data_AF-A0A0S8L4S0-F1
#
_entry.id   AF-A0A0S8L4S0-F1
#
_cell.length_a   1.000
_cell.length_b   1.000
_cell.length_c   1.000
_cell.angle_alpha   90.00
_cell.angle_beta   90.00
_cell.angle_gamma   90.00
#
_symmetry.space_group_name_H-M   'P 1'
#
loop_
_entity.id
_entity.type
_entity.pdbx_description
1 polymer ?
#
loop_
_entity_poly.entity_id
_entity_poly.type
_entity_poly.pdbx_seq_one_letter_code
_entity_poly.pdbx_strand_id
1 'polypeptide(L)'
;MNLEQLAEAWLDAKADERRANAERRAIEDQILSQLNSTKEEGRSTTKLQSGFKIVTTGKLSYKAEIEAIIETTEGWPSHLKPYKTKVELDETKLKELRETRPDVWRKLASVVTVKPLKTQVTIERMESEDGV
;
A
#
# COMPACT_ATOMS: atom_id res chain seq x y z
N MET A 1 -8.50 28.23 -13.97
CA MET A 1 -8.82 26.94 -14.60
C MET A 1 -10.24 26.57 -14.20
N ASN A 2 -11.08 26.17 -15.14
CA ASN A 2 -12.40 25.56 -14.86
C ASN A 2 -12.24 24.05 -14.55
N LEU A 3 -13.34 23.33 -14.30
CA LEU A 3 -13.29 21.92 -13.92
C LEU A 3 -12.70 21.04 -15.02
N GLU A 4 -13.01 21.32 -16.29
CA GLU A 4 -12.48 20.59 -17.44
C GLU A 4 -10.96 20.79 -17.57
N GLN A 5 -10.50 22.03 -17.41
CA GLN A 5 -9.07 22.37 -17.40
C GLN A 5 -8.34 21.75 -16.20
N LEU A 6 -8.97 21.71 -15.03
CA LEU A 6 -8.41 21.04 -13.85
C LEU A 6 -8.35 19.53 -14.03
N ALA A 7 -9.34 18.94 -14.71
CA ALA A 7 -9.37 17.52 -15.00
C ALA A 7 -8.24 17.11 -15.95
N GLU A 8 -8.03 17.86 -17.03
CA GLU A 8 -6.93 17.60 -17.96
C GLU A 8 -5.57 17.82 -17.28
N ALA A 9 -5.40 18.95 -16.57
CA ALA A 9 -4.16 19.23 -15.84
C ALA A 9 -3.84 18.16 -14.79
N TRP A 10 -4.86 17.58 -14.14
CA TRP A 10 -4.69 16.49 -13.19
C TRP A 10 -4.25 15.19 -13.89
N LEU A 11 -4.83 14.87 -15.05
CA LEU A 11 -4.43 13.70 -15.84
C LEU A 11 -2.99 13.82 -16.33
N ASP A 12 -2.60 15.00 -16.80
CA ASP A 12 -1.22 15.31 -17.21
C ASP A 12 -0.25 15.16 -16.04
N ALA A 13 -0.55 15.78 -14.89
CA ALA A 13 0.27 15.67 -13.70
C ALA A 13 0.43 14.22 -13.23
N LYS A 14 -0.62 13.40 -13.32
CA LYS A 14 -0.58 11.98 -12.99
C LYS A 14 0.20 11.16 -14.03
N ALA A 15 0.20 11.56 -15.30
CA ALA A 15 1.05 10.96 -16.32
C ALA A 15 2.53 11.30 -16.07
N ASP A 16 2.84 12.55 -15.74
CA ASP A 16 4.18 13.01 -15.39
C ASP A 16 4.73 12.31 -14.15
N GLU A 17 3.92 12.17 -13.10
CA GLU A 17 4.27 11.41 -11.90
C GLU A 17 4.61 9.96 -12.23
N ARG A 18 3.81 9.30 -13.09
CA ARG A 18 4.08 7.93 -13.54
C ARG A 18 5.39 7.83 -14.32
N ARG A 19 5.65 8.77 -15.23
CA ARG A 19 6.89 8.84 -16.02
C ARG A 19 8.12 9.03 -15.13
N ALA A 20 8.09 10.01 -14.23
CA ALA A 20 9.18 10.28 -13.31
C ALA A 20 9.47 9.08 -12.39
N ASN A 21 8.42 8.38 -11.93
CA ASN A 21 8.58 7.17 -11.14
C ASN A 21 9.19 6.01 -11.94
N ALA A 22 8.81 5.84 -13.20
CA ALA A 22 9.38 4.81 -14.08
C ALA A 22 10.86 5.10 -14.37
N GLU A 23 11.20 6.35 -14.68
CA GLU A 23 12.58 6.78 -14.92
C GLU A 23 13.45 6.56 -13.68
N ARG A 24 12.97 6.97 -12.49
CA ARG A 24 13.69 6.72 -11.23
C ARG A 24 13.98 5.23 -11.02
N ARG A 25 13.00 4.35 -11.25
CA ARG A 25 13.18 2.90 -11.10
C ARG A 25 14.20 2.34 -12.11
N ALA A 26 14.15 2.79 -13.36
CA ALA A 26 15.13 2.38 -14.36
C ALA A 26 16.56 2.81 -14.00
N ILE A 27 16.73 4.00 -13.40
CA ILE A 27 18.01 4.46 -12.86
C ILE A 27 18.43 3.61 -11.65
N GLU A 28 17.51 3.28 -10.75
CA GLU A 28 17.78 2.38 -9.61
C GLU A 28 18.29 1.01 -10.08
N ASP A 29 17.68 0.42 -11.10
CA ASP A 29 18.09 -0.85 -11.67
C ASP A 29 19.52 -0.76 -12.27
N GLN A 30 19.82 0.33 -12.98
CA GLN A 30 21.17 0.60 -13.50
C GLN A 30 22.22 0.83 -12.40
N ILE A 31 21.84 1.45 -11.29
CA ILE A 31 22.71 1.59 -10.11
C ILE A 31 23.00 0.21 -9.52
N LEU A 32 21.96 -0.60 -9.31
CA LEU A 32 22.10 -1.94 -8.74
C LEU A 32 22.96 -2.85 -9.62
N SER A 33 22.85 -2.78 -10.95
CA SER A 33 23.68 -3.57 -11.87
C SER A 33 25.16 -3.17 -11.85
N GLN A 34 25.49 -1.96 -11.40
CA GLN A 34 26.87 -1.47 -11.28
C GLN A 34 27.47 -1.69 -9.89
N LEU A 35 26.66 -2.04 -8.89
CA LEU A 35 27.14 -2.30 -7.54
C LEU A 35 27.62 -3.75 -7.41
N ASN A 36 28.92 -3.92 -7.18
CA ASN A 36 29.54 -5.23 -6.97
C ASN A 36 29.17 -5.92 -5.63
N SER A 37 28.43 -5.26 -4.73
CA SER A 37 28.14 -5.76 -3.38
C SER A 37 26.73 -5.41 -2.88
N THR A 38 25.72 -6.00 -3.51
CA THR A 38 24.38 -6.08 -2.92
C THR A 38 24.28 -7.34 -2.04
N LYS A 39 23.58 -7.23 -0.93
CA LYS A 39 23.24 -8.38 -0.07
C LYS A 39 21.81 -8.80 -0.38
N GLU A 40 21.58 -10.10 -0.41
CA GLU A 40 20.23 -10.67 -0.50
C GLU A 40 19.37 -10.23 0.70
N GLU A 41 19.97 -10.23 1.89
CA GLU A 41 19.37 -9.71 3.11
C GLU A 41 20.30 -8.75 3.86
N GLY A 42 19.75 -7.64 4.35
CA GLY A 42 20.45 -6.66 5.16
C GLY A 42 21.07 -5.52 4.36
N ARG A 43 21.85 -4.68 5.07
CA ARG A 43 22.31 -3.38 4.57
C ARG A 43 23.72 -3.43 3.98
N SER A 44 23.90 -2.76 2.84
CA SER A 44 25.19 -2.44 2.23
C SER A 44 25.31 -0.93 2.02
N THR A 45 26.55 -0.41 1.98
CA THR A 45 26.81 1.02 1.78
C THR A 45 28.03 1.19 0.90
N THR A 46 27.87 1.96 -0.17
CA THR A 46 28.92 2.31 -1.12
C THR A 46 29.09 3.83 -1.12
N LYS A 47 30.30 4.30 -0.83
CA LYS A 47 30.65 5.73 -0.91
C LYS A 47 31.34 5.99 -2.25
N LEU A 48 30.87 6.99 -2.99
CA LEU A 48 31.48 7.43 -4.23
C LEU A 48 32.49 8.55 -3.96
N GLN A 49 33.53 8.65 -4.80
CA GLN A 49 34.52 9.72 -4.70
C GLN A 49 33.90 11.12 -4.88
N SER A 50 32.78 11.21 -5.62
CA SER A 50 31.99 12.42 -5.81
C SER A 50 31.23 12.90 -4.56
N GLY A 51 31.34 12.19 -3.43
CA GLY A 51 30.71 12.57 -2.16
C GLY A 51 29.32 11.96 -1.94
N PHE A 52 28.77 11.24 -2.91
CA PHE A 52 27.50 10.52 -2.74
C PHE A 52 27.67 9.24 -1.92
N LYS A 53 26.64 8.91 -1.15
CA LYS A 53 26.53 7.66 -0.39
C LYS A 53 25.32 6.87 -0.88
N ILE A 54 25.57 5.73 -1.49
CA ILE A 54 24.52 4.79 -1.91
C ILE A 54 24.34 3.76 -0.79
N VAL A 55 23.08 3.54 -0.40
CA VAL A 55 22.73 2.53 0.60
C VAL A 55 21.70 1.60 -0.02
N THR A 56 22.03 0.32 -0.08
CA THR A 56 21.11 -0.74 -0.52
C THR A 56 20.71 -1.59 0.69
N THR A 57 19.48 -2.08 0.69
CA THR A 57 18.97 -2.96 1.75
C THR A 57 18.19 -4.10 1.11
N GLY A 58 18.75 -5.30 1.16
CA GLY A 58 18.05 -6.53 0.78
C GLY A 58 17.02 -6.90 1.84
N LYS A 59 15.87 -7.41 1.40
CA LYS A 59 14.77 -7.86 2.26
C LYS A 59 14.21 -9.17 1.70
N LEU A 60 13.96 -10.13 2.58
CA LEU A 60 13.26 -11.36 2.23
C LEU A 60 11.75 -11.18 2.43
N SER A 61 10.97 -11.70 1.48
CA SER A 61 9.52 -11.82 1.61
C SER A 61 9.18 -13.30 1.71
N TYR A 62 8.49 -13.67 2.77
CA TYR A 62 7.95 -15.01 2.96
C TYR A 62 6.50 -15.06 2.49
N LYS A 63 6.13 -16.09 1.74
CA LYS A 63 4.75 -16.37 1.31
C LYS A 63 4.42 -17.80 1.66
N ALA A 64 3.26 -18.02 2.26
CA ALA A 64 2.77 -19.34 2.65
C ALA A 64 1.24 -19.29 2.80
N GLU A 65 0.61 -20.44 2.63
CA GLU A 65 -0.79 -20.64 2.99
C GLU A 65 -0.93 -20.69 4.52
N ILE A 66 -1.83 -19.88 5.07
CA ILE A 66 -1.92 -19.70 6.52
C ILE A 66 -2.47 -20.97 7.19
N GLU A 67 -3.39 -21.66 6.54
CA GLU A 67 -3.98 -22.93 7.01
C GLU A 67 -2.89 -23.99 7.18
N ALA A 68 -1.99 -24.12 6.20
CA ALA A 68 -0.88 -25.06 6.26
C ALA A 68 0.11 -24.74 7.40
N ILE A 69 0.37 -23.45 7.67
CA ILE A 69 1.18 -23.03 8.82
C ILE A 69 0.49 -23.40 10.13
N ILE A 70 -0.82 -23.15 10.24
CA ILE A 70 -1.60 -23.43 11.46
C ILE A 70 -1.57 -24.93 11.75
N GLU A 71 -1.83 -25.77 10.74
CA GLU A 71 -1.81 -27.23 10.85
C GLU A 71 -0.42 -27.74 11.23
N THR A 72 0.63 -27.30 10.51
CA THR A 72 2.02 -27.73 10.75
C THR A 72 2.52 -27.37 12.16
N THR A 73 1.99 -26.29 12.73
CA THR A 73 2.44 -25.76 14.03
C THR A 73 1.43 -25.97 15.16
N GLU A 74 0.40 -26.80 14.97
CA GLU A 74 -0.70 -26.98 15.95
C GLU A 74 -0.16 -27.31 17.37
N GLY A 75 0.75 -28.27 17.45
CA GLY A 75 1.38 -28.72 18.71
C GLY A 75 2.58 -27.90 19.20
N TRP A 76 2.97 -26.83 18.50
CA TRP A 76 4.13 -26.03 18.91
C TRP A 76 3.78 -25.11 20.09
N PRO A 77 4.75 -24.77 20.95
CA PRO A 77 4.61 -23.66 21.90
C PRO A 77 4.17 -22.37 21.19
N SER A 78 3.33 -21.57 21.84
CA SER A 78 2.76 -20.35 21.26
C SER A 78 3.80 -19.37 20.72
N HIS A 79 4.97 -19.25 21.37
CA HIS A 79 6.05 -18.34 20.96
C HIS A 79 6.82 -18.82 19.71
N LEU A 80 6.63 -20.07 19.28
CA LEU A 80 7.23 -20.61 18.05
C LEU A 80 6.25 -20.61 16.88
N LYS A 81 4.97 -20.32 17.11
CA LYS A 81 3.95 -20.25 16.05
C LYS A 81 4.18 -18.99 15.22
N PRO A 82 4.52 -19.10 13.92
CA PRO A 82 4.87 -17.95 13.09
C PRO A 82 3.62 -17.26 12.50
N TYR A 83 2.57 -17.13 13.29
CA TYR A 83 1.32 -16.47 12.92
C TYR A 83 0.76 -15.68 14.10
N LYS A 84 -0.16 -14.75 13.80
CA LYS A 84 -0.83 -13.91 14.81
C LYS A 84 -2.33 -13.82 14.52
N THR A 85 -3.13 -13.84 15.57
CA THR A 85 -4.55 -13.49 15.50
C THR A 85 -4.71 -11.99 15.73
N LYS A 86 -5.47 -11.32 14.88
CA LYS A 86 -5.79 -9.89 15.01
C LYS A 86 -7.30 -9.74 15.15
N VAL A 87 -7.73 -9.08 16.22
CA VAL A 87 -9.11 -8.59 16.35
C VAL A 87 -9.12 -7.15 15.86
N GLU A 88 -9.98 -6.85 14.89
CA GLU A 88 -10.10 -5.51 14.31
C GLU A 88 -11.55 -5.08 14.19
N LEU A 89 -11.73 -3.77 13.98
CA LEU A 89 -13.05 -3.17 13.86
C LEU A 89 -13.68 -3.57 12.53
N ASP A 90 -14.88 -4.13 12.58
CA ASP A 90 -15.67 -4.39 11.37
C ASP A 90 -16.41 -3.11 10.95
N GLU A 91 -15.74 -2.29 10.14
CA GLU A 91 -16.29 -1.01 9.65
C GLU A 91 -17.56 -1.22 8.81
N THR A 92 -17.62 -2.29 8.02
CA THR A 92 -18.81 -2.64 7.22
C THR A 92 -19.99 -2.91 8.13
N LYS A 93 -19.81 -3.73 9.18
CA LYS A 93 -20.87 -4.02 10.13
C LYS A 93 -21.27 -2.81 10.94
N LEU A 94 -20.32 -1.94 11.31
CA LEU A 94 -20.63 -0.69 11.99
C LEU A 94 -21.47 0.25 11.11
N LYS A 95 -21.14 0.37 9.82
CA LYS A 95 -21.93 1.15 8.87
C LYS A 95 -23.34 0.59 8.72
N GLU A 96 -23.46 -0.72 8.54
CA GLU A 96 -24.75 -1.42 8.46
C GLU A 96 -25.59 -1.18 9.72
N LEU A 97 -25.02 -1.35 10.92
CA LEU A 97 -25.71 -1.13 12.19
C LEU A 97 -26.15 0.33 12.36
N ARG A 98 -25.34 1.29 11.91
CA ARG A 98 -25.69 2.71 11.94
C ARG A 98 -26.91 3.04 11.08
N GLU A 99 -27.03 2.40 9.92
CA GLU A 99 -28.11 2.63 8.96
C GLU A 99 -29.38 1.85 9.31
N THR A 100 -29.24 0.59 9.75
CA THR A 100 -30.36 -0.36 9.89
C THR A 100 -30.84 -0.56 11.33
N ARG A 101 -29.98 -0.36 12.33
CA ARG A 101 -30.28 -0.62 13.75
C ARG A 101 -29.85 0.53 14.66
N PRO A 102 -30.56 1.67 14.63
CA PRO A 102 -30.23 2.84 15.44
C PRO A 102 -30.21 2.58 16.95
N ASP A 103 -31.01 1.60 17.43
CA ASP A 103 -31.05 1.16 18.82
C ASP A 103 -29.73 0.52 19.27
N VAL A 104 -29.12 -0.29 18.41
CA VAL A 104 -27.82 -0.92 18.63
C VAL A 104 -26.71 0.12 18.46
N TRP A 105 -26.78 0.93 17.41
CA TRP A 105 -25.80 1.99 17.16
C TRP A 105 -25.68 2.97 18.33
N ARG A 106 -26.78 3.34 18.99
CA ARG A 106 -26.75 4.24 20.16
C ARG A 106 -25.89 3.71 21.31
N LYS A 107 -25.84 2.39 21.50
CA LYS A 107 -24.97 1.75 22.52
C LYS A 107 -23.49 1.80 22.11
N LEU A 108 -23.22 1.70 20.81
CA LEU A 108 -21.86 1.76 20.26
C LEU A 108 -21.35 3.19 20.12
N ALA A 109 -22.23 4.17 19.95
CA ALA A 109 -21.86 5.56 19.69
C ALA A 109 -21.02 6.21 20.79
N SER A 110 -21.08 5.71 22.04
CA SER A 110 -20.23 6.19 23.13
C SER A 110 -18.78 5.67 23.05
N VAL A 111 -18.53 4.62 22.27
CA VAL A 111 -17.20 3.99 22.13
C VAL A 111 -16.66 4.04 20.69
N VAL A 112 -17.46 4.48 19.72
CA VAL A 112 -17.07 4.62 18.31
C VAL A 112 -16.92 6.09 17.94
N THR A 113 -15.73 6.48 17.47
CA THR A 113 -15.49 7.81 16.92
C THR A 113 -15.64 7.80 15.41
N VAL A 114 -16.52 8.64 14.86
CA VAL A 114 -16.68 8.83 13.41
C VAL A 114 -16.07 10.16 13.01
N LYS A 115 -15.12 10.14 12.08
CA LYS A 115 -14.54 11.34 11.45
C LYS A 115 -14.56 11.18 9.93
N PRO A 116 -14.90 12.23 9.16
CA PRO A 116 -14.74 12.18 7.72
C PRO A 116 -13.26 12.00 7.38
N LEU A 117 -12.97 11.09 6.45
CA LEU A 117 -11.65 10.99 5.83
C LEU A 117 -11.50 12.06 4.75
N LYS A 118 -10.25 12.32 4.34
CA LYS A 118 -9.94 13.20 3.23
C LYS A 118 -10.68 12.73 1.97
N THR A 119 -11.38 13.65 1.29
CA THR A 119 -11.98 13.38 -0.02
C THR A 119 -10.91 13.01 -1.03
N GLN A 120 -11.08 11.86 -1.69
CA GLN A 120 -10.25 11.42 -2.80
C GLN A 120 -10.81 11.95 -4.13
N VAL A 121 -9.93 12.42 -5.01
CA VAL A 121 -10.26 12.80 -6.39
C VAL A 121 -9.69 11.74 -7.33
N THR A 122 -10.55 11.16 -8.17
CA THR A 122 -10.19 10.24 -9.24
C THR A 122 -10.84 10.77 -10.52
N ILE A 123 -10.06 10.88 -11.60
CA ILE A 123 -10.54 11.37 -12.91
C ILE A 123 -10.20 10.30 -13.94
N GLU A 124 -11.18 9.96 -14.77
CA GLU A 124 -11.10 8.96 -15.84
C GLU A 124 -11.69 9.57 -17.13
N ARG A 125 -11.14 9.19 -18.28
CA ARG A 125 -11.75 9.58 -19.57
C ARG A 125 -12.91 8.62 -19.85
N MET A 126 -14.09 9.15 -20.13
CA MET A 126 -15.22 8.35 -20.59
C MET A 126 -14.98 7.95 -22.05
N GLU A 127 -15.10 6.66 -22.37
CA GLU A 127 -15.13 6.22 -23.77
C GLU A 127 -16.45 6.71 -24.39
N SER A 128 -16.36 7.40 -25.52
CA SER A 128 -17.54 7.71 -26.33
C SER A 128 -17.93 6.46 -27.12
N GLU A 129 -19.14 5.94 -26.89
CA GLU A 129 -19.79 4.96 -27.76
C GLU A 129 -20.16 5.62 -29.10
N ASP A 130 -19.17 5.89 -29.95
CA ASP A 130 -19.37 6.28 -31.35
C ASP A 130 -18.72 5.23 -32.24
N GLY A 131 -19.48 4.16 -32.48
CA GLY A 131 -19.16 3.09 -33.42
C GLY A 131 -20.44 2.55 -34.05
N VAL A 132 -21.09 3.39 -34.88
CA VAL A 132 -22.06 2.95 -35.89
C VAL A 132 -21.31 2.36 -37.08
#